data_AF-A0A3D2KMX5-F1
#
_entry.id   AF-A0A3D2KMX5-F1
#
_cell.length_a   1.000
_cell.length_b   1.000
_cell.length_c   1.000
_cell.angle_alpha   90.00
_cell.angle_beta   90.00
_cell.angle_gamma   90.00
#
_symmetry.space_group_name_H-M   'P 1'
#
loop_
_entity.id
_entity.type
_entity.pdbx_description
1 polymer ?
#
loop_
_entity_poly.entity_id
_entity_poly.type
_entity_poly.pdbx_seq_one_letter_code
_entity_poly.pdbx_strand_id
1 'polypeptide(L)'
;MTPSQVIYLIAVTLYVVFFLFFARFFIWKRYADSRYWRRRPRLDLETVRALAREKDRELPFFSIIVPARNEAEVIARTIDHMADLNYDPDRYEILVATDEKEVMARERRRLAVLSAAAALLDGKVPSRRTLDEAEEVVLTLLARFAVIDYVAGRREYRRLTLHMTQEPGEPELEGPLSRHVAAVENLARRLVTDRRRLPL
;
A
#
# COMPACT_ATOMS: atom_id res chain seq x y z
N MET A 1 72.82 1.08 -4.39
CA MET A 1 71.40 1.03 -4.80
C MET A 1 71.13 2.20 -5.72
N THR A 2 70.52 1.98 -6.88
CA THR A 2 70.12 3.09 -7.76
C THR A 2 68.89 3.80 -7.19
N PRO A 3 68.69 5.11 -7.45
CA PRO A 3 67.52 5.85 -6.98
C PRO A 3 66.19 5.16 -7.34
N SER A 4 66.12 4.56 -8.53
CA SER A 4 64.94 3.80 -8.99
C SER A 4 64.67 2.56 -8.14
N GLN A 5 65.70 1.85 -7.68
CA GLN A 5 65.55 0.70 -6.79
C GLN A 5 65.01 1.11 -5.42
N VAL A 6 65.43 2.27 -4.91
CA VAL A 6 64.95 2.80 -3.62
C VAL A 6 63.46 3.17 -3.72
N ILE A 7 63.05 3.86 -4.79
CA ILE A 7 61.64 4.21 -5.03
C ILE A 7 60.77 2.95 -5.16
N TYR A 8 61.25 1.94 -5.88
CA TYR A 8 60.54 0.67 -6.03
C TYR A 8 60.34 -0.04 -4.69
N LEU A 9 61.39 -0.12 -3.85
CA LEU A 9 61.31 -0.73 -2.52
C LEU A 9 60.32 0.00 -1.60
N ILE A 10 60.33 1.34 -1.63
CA ILE A 10 59.38 2.16 -0.86
C ILE A 10 57.94 1.87 -1.32
N ALA A 11 57.70 1.89 -2.63
CA ALA A 11 56.37 1.64 -3.20
C ALA A 11 55.85 0.24 -2.84
N VAL A 12 56.69 -0.80 -2.98
CA VAL A 12 56.31 -2.17 -2.60
C VAL A 12 56.02 -2.28 -1.11
N THR A 13 56.84 -1.67 -0.27
CA THR A 13 56.62 -1.68 1.19
C THR A 13 55.30 -1.01 1.56
N LEU A 14 55.00 0.14 0.95
CA LEU A 14 53.74 0.85 1.13
C LEU A 14 52.55 -0.03 0.71
N TYR A 15 52.64 -0.70 -0.45
CA TYR A 15 51.61 -1.61 -0.93
C TYR A 15 51.38 -2.79 0.02
N VAL A 16 52.45 -3.41 0.54
CA VAL A 16 52.35 -4.49 1.51
C VAL A 16 51.67 -4.01 2.80
N VAL A 17 52.02 -2.82 3.30
CA VAL A 17 51.39 -2.24 4.49
C VAL A 17 49.89 -2.01 4.26
N PHE A 18 49.50 -1.40 3.14
CA PHE A 18 48.08 -1.22 2.80
C PHE A 18 47.36 -2.55 2.63
N PHE A 19 48.00 -3.54 2.00
CA PHE A 19 47.44 -4.88 1.87
C PHE A 19 47.22 -5.55 3.22
N LEU A 20 48.13 -5.37 4.19
CA LEU A 20 47.96 -5.88 5.55
C LEU A 20 46.80 -5.19 6.28
N PHE A 21 46.64 -3.87 6.12
CA PHE A 21 45.47 -3.15 6.65
C PHE A 21 44.16 -3.64 6.01
N PHE A 22 44.18 -3.89 4.71
CA PHE A 22 43.04 -4.47 3.99
C PHE A 22 42.74 -5.90 4.47
N ALA A 23 43.75 -6.76 4.64
CA ALA A 23 43.60 -8.12 5.14
C ALA A 23 43.02 -8.14 6.57
N ARG A 24 43.44 -7.20 7.43
CA ARG A 24 42.90 -7.02 8.78
C ARG A 24 41.40 -6.76 8.78
N PHE A 25 40.85 -6.06 7.78
CA PHE A 25 39.40 -5.88 7.64
C PHE A 25 38.66 -7.22 7.56
N PHE A 26 39.18 -8.19 6.80
CA PHE A 26 38.57 -9.52 6.70
C PHE A 26 38.67 -10.32 8.00
N ILE A 27 39.77 -10.18 8.75
CA ILE A 27 39.91 -10.80 10.07
C ILE A 27 38.83 -10.27 11.02
N TRP A 28 38.63 -8.94 11.03
CA TRP A 28 37.62 -8.29 11.85
C TRP A 28 36.20 -8.61 11.41
N LYS A 29 35.94 -8.66 10.10
CA LYS A 29 34.65 -9.11 9.56
C LYS A 29 34.34 -10.54 10.00
N ARG A 30 35.31 -11.46 9.86
CA ARG A 30 35.16 -12.86 10.30
C ARG A 30 34.94 -12.96 11.81
N TYR A 31 35.66 -12.14 12.60
CA TYR A 31 35.48 -12.08 14.05
C TYR A 31 34.09 -11.56 14.43
N ALA A 32 33.65 -10.46 13.83
CA ALA A 32 32.33 -9.88 14.05
C ALA A 32 31.23 -10.87 13.67
N ASP A 33 31.35 -11.50 12.49
CA ASP A 33 30.39 -12.47 11.99
C ASP A 33 30.31 -13.69 12.91
N SER A 34 31.44 -14.24 13.33
CA SER A 34 31.44 -15.45 14.17
C SER A 34 31.02 -15.19 15.62
N ARG A 35 31.34 -14.02 16.20
CA ARG A 35 31.14 -13.76 17.63
C ARG A 35 29.84 -13.02 17.92
N TYR A 36 29.40 -12.12 17.04
CA TYR A 36 28.23 -11.28 17.25
C TYR A 36 27.09 -11.63 16.29
N TRP A 37 27.32 -11.63 14.98
CA TRP A 37 26.22 -11.75 14.01
C TRP A 37 25.65 -13.16 13.85
N ARG A 38 26.48 -14.21 13.97
CA ARG A 38 26.04 -15.61 13.92
C ARG A 38 25.35 -16.10 15.19
N ARG A 39 25.35 -15.29 16.27
CA ARG A 39 24.68 -15.62 17.53
C ARG A 39 23.27 -15.04 17.61
N ARG A 40 22.59 -14.80 16.49
CA ARG A 40 21.17 -14.47 16.54
C ARG A 40 20.43 -15.70 17.06
N PRO A 41 19.84 -15.67 18.26
CA PRO A 41 19.00 -16.76 18.70
C PRO A 41 17.88 -16.93 17.68
N ARG A 42 17.50 -18.18 17.40
CA ARG A 42 16.26 -18.44 16.66
C ARG A 42 15.13 -18.00 17.58
N LEU A 43 14.64 -16.78 17.35
CA LEU A 43 13.49 -16.23 18.07
C LEU A 43 12.26 -16.92 17.51
N ASP A 44 11.81 -17.92 18.25
CA ASP A 44 10.55 -18.61 17.97
C ASP A 44 9.50 -18.20 19.00
N LEU A 45 8.26 -18.04 18.54
CA LEU A 45 7.14 -17.58 19.36
C LEU A 45 6.87 -18.55 20.51
N GLU A 46 7.00 -19.86 20.26
CA GLU A 46 6.82 -20.87 21.31
C GLU A 46 7.86 -20.74 22.42
N THR A 47 9.10 -20.41 22.06
CA THR A 47 10.18 -20.17 23.03
C THR A 47 9.87 -18.95 23.89
N VAL A 48 9.34 -17.87 23.28
CA VAL A 48 8.94 -16.66 24.02
C VAL A 48 7.76 -16.95 24.95
N ARG A 49 6.76 -17.72 24.49
CA ARG A 49 5.61 -18.14 25.32
C ARG A 49 6.05 -19.04 26.48
N ALA A 50 6.96 -19.98 26.24
CA ALA A 50 7.50 -20.86 27.27
C ALA A 50 8.27 -20.07 28.34
N LEU A 51 9.09 -19.11 27.92
CA LEU A 51 9.82 -18.24 28.83
C LEU A 51 8.89 -17.32 29.63
N ALA A 52 7.85 -16.78 29.00
CA ALA A 52 6.84 -15.96 29.68
C ALA A 52 6.13 -16.78 30.77
N ARG A 53 5.73 -18.02 30.47
CA ARG A 53 5.14 -18.97 31.44
C ARG A 53 6.10 -19.33 32.58
N GLU A 54 7.37 -19.61 32.27
CA GLU A 54 8.40 -19.90 33.28
C GLU A 54 8.56 -18.73 34.27
N LYS A 55 8.45 -17.50 33.76
CA LYS A 55 8.60 -16.27 34.56
C LYS A 55 7.29 -15.78 35.17
N ASP A 56 6.19 -16.52 35.02
CA ASP A 56 4.83 -16.11 35.41
C ASP A 56 4.48 -14.69 34.91
N ARG A 57 4.84 -14.43 33.65
CA ARG A 57 4.59 -13.17 32.96
C ARG A 57 3.78 -13.42 31.70
N GLU A 58 3.06 -12.39 31.30
CA GLU A 58 2.41 -12.39 30.02
C GLU A 58 3.39 -12.10 28.87
N LEU A 59 2.91 -12.24 27.64
CA LEU A 59 3.69 -11.87 26.45
C LEU A 59 4.05 -10.37 26.47
N PRO A 60 5.27 -9.99 26.05
CA PRO A 60 5.71 -8.60 26.09
C PRO A 60 4.90 -7.71 25.14
N PHE A 61 4.55 -6.50 25.59
CA PHE A 61 4.02 -5.47 24.71
C PHE A 61 5.17 -4.78 23.97
N PHE A 62 5.04 -4.57 22.65
CA PHE A 62 6.03 -3.80 21.89
C PHE A 62 5.39 -2.86 20.85
N SER A 63 6.05 -1.75 20.58
CA SER A 63 5.63 -0.78 19.58
C SER A 63 6.53 -0.85 18.36
N ILE A 64 5.95 -1.04 17.17
CA ILE A 64 6.66 -0.96 15.89
C ILE A 64 6.54 0.47 15.37
N ILE A 65 7.67 1.18 15.29
CA ILE A 65 7.70 2.54 14.74
C ILE A 65 8.13 2.46 13.27
N VAL A 66 7.27 2.94 12.38
CA VAL A 66 7.51 2.97 10.94
C VAL A 66 7.69 4.42 10.50
N PRO A 67 8.94 4.88 10.25
CA PRO A 67 9.17 6.19 9.68
C PRO A 67 8.77 6.17 8.19
N ALA A 68 7.91 7.10 7.81
CA ALA A 68 7.28 7.16 6.50
C ALA A 68 7.54 8.52 5.85
N ARG A 69 8.18 8.53 4.66
CA ARG A 69 8.37 9.77 3.89
C ARG A 69 8.33 9.51 2.39
N ASN A 70 7.34 10.08 1.71
CA ASN A 70 7.10 9.96 0.27
C ASN A 70 6.99 8.50 -0.23
N GLU A 71 6.59 7.57 0.63
CA GLU A 71 6.53 6.12 0.34
C GLU A 71 5.17 5.50 0.70
N ALA A 72 4.10 6.32 0.74
CA ALA A 72 2.79 5.92 1.27
C ALA A 72 2.23 4.60 0.70
N GLU A 73 2.44 4.35 -0.60
CA GLU A 73 1.99 3.11 -1.25
C GLU A 73 2.80 1.86 -0.83
N VAL A 74 4.11 2.02 -0.57
CA VAL A 74 4.99 0.93 -0.12
C VAL A 74 4.71 0.62 1.35
N ILE A 75 4.43 1.65 2.13
CA ILE A 75 4.11 1.53 3.56
C ILE A 75 2.80 0.78 3.76
N ALA A 76 1.79 0.97 2.90
CA ALA A 76 0.52 0.24 3.01
C ALA A 76 0.75 -1.28 3.04
N ARG A 77 1.50 -1.82 2.07
CA ARG A 77 1.85 -3.25 2.04
C ARG A 77 2.65 -3.68 3.28
N THR A 78 3.52 -2.81 3.76
CA THR A 78 4.36 -3.10 4.93
C THR A 78 3.51 -3.16 6.19
N ILE A 79 2.53 -2.27 6.35
CA ILE A 79 1.56 -2.29 7.44
C ILE A 79 0.68 -3.53 7.36
N ASP A 80 0.18 -3.89 6.17
CA ASP A 80 -0.64 -5.10 5.98
C ASP A 80 0.13 -6.35 6.42
N HIS A 81 1.42 -6.44 6.07
CA HIS A 81 2.29 -7.54 6.52
C HIS A 81 2.56 -7.52 8.02
N MET A 82 2.66 -6.34 8.66
CA MET A 82 2.82 -6.24 10.10
C MET A 82 1.52 -6.57 10.86
N ALA A 83 0.37 -6.24 10.29
CA ALA A 83 -0.93 -6.58 10.86
C ALA A 83 -1.17 -8.11 10.86
N ASP A 84 -0.55 -8.84 9.93
CA ASP A 84 -0.59 -10.30 9.82
C ASP A 84 0.54 -11.01 10.59
N LEU A 85 1.18 -10.32 11.54
CA LEU A 85 2.15 -10.96 12.42
C LEU A 85 1.47 -12.07 13.24
N ASN A 86 2.13 -13.23 13.33
CA ASN A 86 1.72 -14.32 14.24
C ASN A 86 2.07 -13.95 15.70
N TYR A 87 1.45 -12.90 16.21
CA TYR A 87 1.57 -12.37 17.56
C TYR A 87 0.20 -11.89 18.05
N ASP A 88 0.02 -11.81 19.36
CA ASP A 88 -1.24 -11.36 19.95
C ASP A 88 -1.53 -9.88 19.57
N PRO A 89 -2.61 -9.56 18.83
CA PRO A 89 -2.93 -8.19 18.39
C PRO A 89 -3.09 -7.19 19.52
N ASP A 90 -3.49 -7.63 20.71
CA ASP A 90 -3.66 -6.76 21.88
C ASP A 90 -2.31 -6.41 22.53
N ARG A 91 -1.20 -6.96 22.02
CA ARG A 91 0.14 -6.83 22.60
C ARG A 91 1.17 -6.20 21.68
N TYR A 92 0.73 -5.58 20.59
CA TYR A 92 1.60 -4.71 19.84
C TYR A 92 0.83 -3.55 19.22
N GLU A 93 1.55 -2.48 18.93
CA GLU A 93 1.01 -1.33 18.20
C GLU A 93 1.94 -0.97 17.04
N ILE A 94 1.36 -0.39 15.98
CA ILE A 94 2.12 0.13 14.83
C ILE A 94 1.93 1.64 14.79
N LEU A 95 3.01 2.37 15.02
CA LEU A 95 3.07 3.83 14.99
C LEU A 95 3.72 4.29 13.69
N VAL A 96 2.93 4.86 12.79
CA VAL A 96 3.41 5.38 11.50
C VAL A 96 3.66 6.87 11.64
N ALA A 97 4.93 7.28 11.52
CA ALA A 97 5.33 8.68 11.59
C ALA A 97 5.50 9.26 10.19
N THR A 98 4.54 10.09 9.74
CA THR A 98 4.51 10.73 8.42
C THR A 98 4.89 12.22 8.49
N ASP A 99 5.43 12.77 7.39
CA ASP A 99 5.73 14.21 7.24
C ASP A 99 4.42 15.05 7.11
N GLU A 100 4.43 16.30 7.59
CA GLU A 100 3.29 17.24 7.55
C GLU A 100 2.74 17.42 6.13
N LYS A 101 3.61 17.38 5.12
CA LYS A 101 3.21 17.48 3.70
C LYS A 101 2.27 16.37 3.27
N GLU A 102 2.46 15.15 3.77
CA GLU A 102 1.60 14.01 3.47
C GLU A 102 0.24 14.14 4.15
N VAL A 103 0.21 14.65 5.38
CA VAL A 103 -1.04 14.96 6.10
C VAL A 103 -1.88 15.97 5.31
N MET A 104 -1.24 17.05 4.83
CA MET A 104 -1.92 18.05 3.99
C MET A 104 -2.39 17.51 2.64
N ALA A 105 -1.65 16.57 2.04
CA ALA A 105 -2.06 15.92 0.80
C ALA A 105 -3.29 15.02 1.03
N ARG A 106 -3.29 14.24 2.11
CA ARG A 106 -4.41 13.37 2.51
C ARG A 106 -5.69 14.19 2.77
N GLU A 107 -5.57 15.30 3.49
CA GLU A 107 -6.73 16.14 3.81
C GLU A 107 -7.32 16.80 2.56
N ARG A 108 -6.46 17.31 1.66
CA ARG A 108 -6.92 17.83 0.35
C ARG A 108 -7.67 16.77 -0.44
N ARG A 109 -7.12 15.56 -0.53
CA ARG A 109 -7.75 14.44 -1.24
C ARG A 109 -9.09 14.05 -0.63
N ARG A 110 -9.19 14.03 0.71
CA ARG A 110 -10.44 13.77 1.44
C ARG A 110 -11.52 14.80 1.10
N LEU A 111 -11.18 16.08 1.14
CA LEU A 111 -12.10 17.17 0.79
C LEU A 111 -12.52 17.11 -0.68
N ALA A 112 -11.60 16.76 -1.59
CA ALA A 112 -11.91 16.56 -2.99
C ALA A 112 -12.91 15.40 -3.19
N VAL A 113 -12.71 14.25 -2.54
CA VAL A 113 -13.64 13.13 -2.59
C VAL A 113 -15.03 13.50 -2.06
N LEU A 114 -15.09 14.17 -0.90
CA LEU A 114 -16.37 14.57 -0.30
C LEU A 114 -17.13 15.57 -1.16
N SER A 115 -16.44 16.56 -1.71
CA SER A 115 -17.06 17.55 -2.60
C SER A 115 -17.49 16.95 -3.93
N ALA A 116 -16.71 16.04 -4.51
CA ALA A 116 -17.10 15.30 -5.70
C ALA A 116 -18.33 14.41 -5.44
N ALA A 117 -18.35 13.69 -4.31
CA ALA A 117 -19.49 12.88 -3.92
C ALA A 117 -20.76 13.72 -3.70
N ALA A 118 -20.64 14.86 -3.01
CA ALA A 118 -21.77 15.78 -2.80
C ALA A 118 -22.30 16.35 -4.11
N ALA A 119 -21.42 16.76 -5.03
CA ALA A 119 -21.83 17.24 -6.36
C ALA A 119 -22.58 16.16 -7.14
N LEU A 120 -22.11 14.92 -7.11
CA LEU A 120 -22.77 13.80 -7.77
C LEU A 120 -24.14 13.48 -7.18
N LEU A 121 -24.28 13.53 -5.84
CA LEU A 121 -25.57 13.36 -5.17
C LEU A 121 -26.57 14.47 -5.54
N ASP A 122 -26.08 15.70 -5.73
CA ASP A 122 -26.84 16.84 -6.20
C ASP A 122 -27.17 16.79 -7.71
N GLY A 123 -26.70 15.76 -8.44
CA GLY A 123 -26.85 15.66 -9.90
C GLY A 123 -25.99 16.68 -10.67
N LYS A 124 -25.01 17.31 -10.01
CA LYS A 124 -24.07 18.25 -10.60
C LYS A 124 -22.78 17.54 -11.02
N VAL A 125 -22.12 18.07 -12.04
CA VAL A 125 -20.83 17.56 -12.48
C VAL A 125 -19.74 18.16 -11.57
N PRO A 126 -18.89 17.35 -10.92
CA PRO A 126 -17.75 17.87 -10.16
C PRO A 126 -16.79 18.66 -11.07
N SER A 127 -16.08 19.64 -10.51
CA SER A 127 -15.05 20.34 -11.28
C SER A 127 -13.89 19.40 -11.66
N ARG A 128 -13.29 19.63 -12.83
CA ARG A 128 -12.20 18.80 -13.40
C ARG A 128 -11.05 18.54 -12.42
N ARG A 129 -10.59 19.59 -11.72
CA ARG A 129 -9.53 19.49 -10.71
C ARG A 129 -9.90 18.54 -9.55
N THR A 130 -11.15 18.60 -9.10
CA THR A 130 -11.65 17.77 -8.01
C THR A 130 -11.80 16.32 -8.45
N LEU A 131 -12.23 16.12 -9.71
CA LEU A 131 -12.25 14.82 -10.36
C LEU A 131 -10.85 14.23 -10.45
N ASP A 132 -9.86 14.94 -10.98
CA ASP A 132 -8.48 14.42 -11.10
C ASP A 132 -7.88 14.00 -9.74
N GLU A 133 -8.16 14.75 -8.67
CA GLU A 133 -7.67 14.41 -7.32
C GLU A 133 -8.42 13.23 -6.66
N ALA A 134 -9.68 12.99 -7.05
CA ALA A 134 -10.58 12.01 -6.43
C ALA A 134 -10.98 10.83 -7.34
N GLU A 135 -10.52 10.81 -8.60
CA GLU A 135 -11.06 9.98 -9.69
C GLU A 135 -11.13 8.51 -9.31
N GLU A 136 -10.02 7.95 -8.85
CA GLU A 136 -9.89 6.54 -8.50
C GLU A 136 -10.89 6.11 -7.41
N VAL A 137 -11.03 6.92 -6.37
CA VAL A 137 -11.91 6.63 -5.23
C VAL A 137 -13.37 6.76 -5.65
N VAL A 138 -13.72 7.83 -6.37
CA VAL A 138 -15.08 8.07 -6.86
C VAL A 138 -15.49 6.97 -7.85
N LEU A 139 -14.60 6.59 -8.78
CA LEU A 139 -14.84 5.52 -9.74
C LEU A 139 -15.05 4.18 -9.02
N THR A 140 -14.23 3.86 -8.02
CA THR A 140 -14.36 2.63 -7.22
C THR A 140 -15.67 2.60 -6.45
N LEU A 141 -16.08 3.72 -5.84
CA LEU A 141 -17.36 3.82 -5.15
C LEU A 141 -18.54 3.65 -6.11
N LEU A 142 -18.53 4.36 -7.25
CA LEU A 142 -19.57 4.24 -8.26
C LEU A 142 -19.66 2.82 -8.83
N ALA A 143 -18.52 2.18 -9.12
CA ALA A 143 -18.47 0.80 -9.56
C ALA A 143 -19.06 -0.15 -8.51
N ARG A 144 -18.71 0.04 -7.24
CA ARG A 144 -19.26 -0.75 -6.13
C ARG A 144 -20.78 -0.57 -5.98
N PHE A 145 -21.28 0.66 -6.05
CA PHE A 145 -22.72 0.94 -6.01
C PHE A 145 -23.44 0.33 -7.20
N ALA A 146 -22.91 0.47 -8.42
CA ALA A 146 -23.49 -0.14 -9.61
C ALA A 146 -23.57 -1.68 -9.50
N VAL A 147 -22.56 -2.33 -8.92
CA VAL A 147 -22.59 -3.78 -8.66
C VAL A 147 -23.63 -4.14 -7.62
N ILE A 148 -23.73 -3.37 -6.52
CA ILE A 148 -24.74 -3.58 -5.48
C ILE A 148 -26.15 -3.44 -6.06
N ASP A 149 -26.40 -2.38 -6.83
CA ASP A 149 -27.70 -2.13 -7.46
C ASP A 149 -28.04 -3.21 -8.48
N TYR A 150 -27.08 -3.65 -9.30
CA TYR A 150 -27.27 -4.75 -10.23
C TYR A 150 -27.66 -6.07 -9.51
N VAL A 151 -26.99 -6.39 -8.40
CA VAL A 151 -27.29 -7.59 -7.60
C VAL A 151 -28.62 -7.47 -6.88
N ALA A 152 -28.96 -6.29 -6.35
CA ALA A 152 -30.24 -6.03 -5.68
C ALA A 152 -31.40 -6.11 -6.68
N GLY A 153 -31.28 -5.46 -7.84
CA GLY A 153 -32.23 -5.56 -8.93
C GLY A 153 -32.44 -7.01 -9.37
N ARG A 154 -31.38 -7.83 -9.46
CA ARG A 154 -31.52 -9.27 -9.78
C ARG A 154 -32.39 -10.04 -8.79
N ARG A 155 -32.46 -9.66 -7.51
CA ARG A 155 -33.37 -10.30 -6.53
C ARG A 155 -34.82 -9.90 -6.76
N GLU A 156 -35.05 -8.66 -7.17
CA GLU A 156 -36.38 -8.12 -7.48
C GLU A 156 -36.90 -8.70 -8.80
N TYR A 157 -36.05 -8.74 -9.85
CA TYR A 157 -36.34 -9.42 -11.11
C TYR A 157 -36.55 -10.92 -10.91
N ARG A 158 -35.71 -11.64 -10.15
CA ARG A 158 -35.91 -13.08 -9.88
C ARG A 158 -37.22 -13.37 -9.12
N ARG A 159 -37.68 -12.44 -8.29
CA ARG A 159 -38.98 -12.54 -7.59
C ARG A 159 -40.16 -12.26 -8.54
N LEU A 160 -39.98 -11.40 -9.55
CA LEU A 160 -40.97 -11.12 -10.60
C LEU A 160 -41.00 -12.20 -11.69
N THR A 161 -39.86 -12.79 -12.08
CA THR A 161 -39.77 -13.85 -13.10
C THR A 161 -40.37 -15.18 -12.63
N LEU A 162 -40.38 -15.46 -11.32
CA LEU A 162 -41.08 -16.63 -10.77
C LEU A 162 -42.62 -16.50 -10.88
N HIS A 163 -43.15 -15.29 -11.12
CA HIS A 163 -44.58 -15.06 -11.34
C HIS A 163 -44.99 -14.87 -12.79
N MET A 164 -44.05 -14.60 -13.71
CA MET A 164 -44.36 -14.44 -15.12
C MET A 164 -43.54 -15.42 -15.97
N THR A 165 -44.03 -16.64 -16.09
CA THR A 165 -43.81 -17.47 -17.27
C THR A 165 -44.50 -16.83 -18.47
N GLN A 166 -43.80 -15.94 -19.17
CA GLN A 166 -43.95 -15.67 -20.61
C GLN A 166 -42.80 -14.77 -21.11
N GLU A 167 -42.43 -14.93 -22.37
CA GLU A 167 -41.16 -14.65 -23.06
C GLU A 167 -40.41 -13.32 -22.75
N PRO A 168 -39.06 -13.29 -22.86
CA PRO A 168 -38.27 -12.14 -22.47
C PRO A 168 -38.26 -11.06 -23.56
N GLY A 169 -39.01 -9.97 -23.34
CA GLY A 169 -38.72 -8.67 -23.96
C GLY A 169 -37.56 -7.98 -23.24
N GLU A 170 -36.78 -7.17 -23.95
CA GLU A 170 -35.73 -6.33 -23.35
C GLU A 170 -36.34 -5.45 -22.23
N PRO A 171 -35.73 -5.39 -21.03
CA PRO A 171 -36.30 -4.64 -19.92
C PRO A 171 -36.16 -3.13 -20.17
N GLU A 172 -37.30 -2.48 -20.39
CA GLU A 172 -37.39 -1.01 -20.45
C GLU A 172 -37.19 -0.47 -19.02
N LEU A 173 -36.03 0.14 -18.77
CA LEU A 173 -35.66 0.70 -17.48
C LEU A 173 -36.44 2.01 -17.25
N GLU A 174 -37.53 1.98 -16.49
CA GLU A 174 -38.24 3.19 -16.06
C GLU A 174 -37.87 3.61 -14.62
N GLY A 175 -37.84 4.93 -14.37
CA GLY A 175 -37.67 5.52 -13.04
C GLY A 175 -36.27 6.06 -12.69
N PRO A 176 -35.96 6.35 -11.41
CA PRO A 176 -34.69 6.96 -10.97
C PRO A 176 -33.43 6.18 -11.38
N LEU A 177 -33.57 4.86 -11.56
CA LEU A 177 -32.54 3.95 -12.06
C LEU A 177 -32.12 4.26 -13.50
N SER A 178 -33.06 4.66 -14.38
CA SER A 178 -32.74 5.02 -15.77
C SER A 178 -31.84 6.25 -15.83
N ARG A 179 -32.05 7.21 -14.92
CA ARG A 179 -31.22 8.42 -14.81
C ARG A 179 -29.80 8.12 -14.33
N HIS A 180 -29.63 7.22 -13.36
CA HIS A 180 -28.31 6.86 -12.85
C HIS A 180 -27.52 6.00 -13.84
N VAL A 181 -28.18 5.02 -14.47
CA VAL A 181 -27.56 4.20 -15.53
C VAL A 181 -27.20 5.07 -16.74
N ALA A 182 -28.07 5.99 -17.16
CA ALA A 182 -27.76 6.94 -18.23
C ALA A 182 -26.63 7.93 -17.86
N ALA A 183 -26.51 8.32 -16.58
CA ALA A 183 -25.42 9.17 -16.12
C ALA A 183 -24.07 8.41 -16.13
N VAL A 184 -24.06 7.16 -15.67
CA VAL A 184 -22.88 6.28 -15.69
C VAL A 184 -22.48 5.95 -17.13
N GLU A 185 -23.44 5.62 -18.01
CA GLU A 185 -23.16 5.35 -19.42
C GLU A 185 -22.68 6.59 -20.19
N ASN A 186 -23.22 7.79 -19.91
CA ASN A 186 -22.75 9.02 -20.52
C ASN A 186 -21.34 9.38 -20.05
N LEU A 187 -21.02 9.18 -18.77
CA LEU A 187 -19.68 9.37 -18.22
C LEU A 187 -18.70 8.38 -18.87
N ALA A 188 -19.06 7.10 -18.94
CA ALA A 188 -18.25 6.05 -19.55
C ALA A 188 -18.02 6.30 -21.05
N ARG A 189 -19.07 6.67 -21.81
CA ARG A 189 -18.94 7.01 -23.24
C ARG A 189 -18.01 8.20 -23.46
N ARG A 190 -18.08 9.24 -22.63
CA ARG A 190 -17.20 10.41 -22.78
C ARG A 190 -15.74 10.11 -22.42
N LEU A 191 -15.48 9.34 -21.37
CA LEU A 191 -14.12 8.91 -21.03
C LEU A 191 -13.49 8.05 -22.13
N VAL A 192 -14.27 7.21 -22.79
CA VAL A 192 -13.82 6.40 -23.94
C VAL A 192 -13.61 7.25 -25.20
N THR A 193 -14.45 8.28 -25.41
CA THR A 193 -14.35 9.17 -26.58
C THR A 193 -13.16 10.13 -26.46
N ASP A 194 -12.82 10.58 -25.25
CA ASP A 194 -11.70 11.50 -25.01
C ASP A 194 -10.33 10.83 -25.13
N ARG A 195 -10.25 9.51 -24.88
CA ARG A 195 -9.05 8.70 -25.20
C ARG A 195 -8.70 8.69 -26.70
N ARG A 196 -9.65 8.98 -27.59
CA ARG A 196 -9.41 9.08 -29.05
C ARG A 196 -9.02 10.50 -29.51
N ARG A 197 -8.89 11.47 -28.59
CA ARG A 197 -8.49 12.86 -28.88
C ARG A 197 -7.15 13.26 -28.26
N LEU A 198 -6.25 12.30 -28.05
CA LEU A 198 -4.83 12.60 -27.88
C LEU A 198 -4.20 12.63 -29.29
N PRO A 199 -3.70 13.79 -29.77
CA PRO A 199 -2.71 13.76 -30.84
C PRO A 199 -1.45 13.07 -30.28
N LEU A 200 -0.87 12.18 -31.08
CA LEU A 200 0.52 11.73 -30.91
C LEU A 200 1.46 12.94 -30.91
#